data_AF-A0A3B9Q2G5-F1
#
_entry.id   AF-A0A3B9Q2G5-F1
#
_cell.length_a   1.000
_cell.length_b   1.000
_cell.length_c   1.000
_cell.angle_alpha   90.00
_cell.angle_beta   90.00
_cell.angle_gamma   90.00
#
_symmetry.space_group_name_H-M   'P 1'
#
loop_
_entity.id
_entity.type
_entity.pdbx_description
1 polymer ?
#
loop_
_entity_poly.entity_id
_entity_poly.type
_entity_poly.pdbx_seq_one_letter_code
_entity_poly.pdbx_strand_id
1 'polypeptide(L)'
;MDNTFTDWLNTELNVRNWSYADLSKKSGISQAHISKVFSGQRGVGIEFCEKIARALDLPTSLVFRKAGILPPEPEKTKQREELNYLFDKFPEDEKSDLLKYMRIKLMMFERDGKIDK
;
A
#
# COMPACT_ATOMS: atom_id res chain seq x y z
N MET A 1 3.31 2.90 20.75
CA MET A 1 3.59 3.47 19.41
C MET A 1 3.14 2.42 18.43
N ASP A 2 2.17 2.74 17.57
CA ASP A 2 1.66 1.79 16.57
C ASP A 2 2.74 1.52 15.53
N ASN A 3 3.41 0.38 15.68
CA ASN A 3 4.57 -0.03 14.90
C ASN A 3 4.13 -0.96 13.75
N THR A 4 3.03 -0.60 13.07
CA THR A 4 2.33 -1.46 12.10
C THR A 4 3.23 -1.99 10.98
N PHE A 5 4.18 -1.17 10.50
CA PHE A 5 5.15 -1.61 9.49
C PHE A 5 6.17 -2.61 10.05
N THR A 6 6.79 -2.32 11.20
CA THR A 6 7.81 -3.20 11.79
C THR A 6 7.21 -4.51 12.29
N ASP A 7 5.96 -4.50 12.75
CA ASP A 7 5.24 -5.71 13.16
C ASP A 7 4.94 -6.60 11.94
N TRP A 8 4.49 -5.99 10.84
CA TRP A 8 4.35 -6.69 9.56
C TRP A 8 5.69 -7.24 9.08
N LEU A 9 6.77 -6.45 9.11
CA LEU A 9 8.09 -6.89 8.66
C LEU A 9 8.62 -8.05 9.52
N ASN A 10 8.43 -8.00 10.84
CA ASN A 10 8.76 -9.13 11.73
C ASN A 10 7.97 -10.38 11.38
N THR A 11 6.69 -10.24 11.02
CA THR A 11 5.87 -11.37 10.56
C THR A 11 6.45 -11.99 9.28
N GLU A 12 6.84 -11.18 8.30
CA GLU A 12 7.48 -11.66 7.06
C GLU A 12 8.81 -12.37 7.33
N LEU A 13 9.61 -11.88 8.29
CA LEU A 13 10.85 -12.52 8.70
C LEU A 13 10.60 -13.86 9.40
N ASN A 14 9.63 -13.92 10.30
CA ASN A 14 9.27 -15.15 11.01
C ASN A 14 8.78 -16.24 10.04
N VAL A 15 7.92 -15.89 9.08
CA VAL A 15 7.43 -16.83 8.04
C VAL A 15 8.57 -17.39 7.20
N ARG A 16 9.62 -16.60 6.96
CA ARG A 16 10.82 -17.01 6.21
C ARG A 16 11.90 -17.65 7.09
N ASN A 17 11.68 -17.73 8.40
CA ASN A 17 12.69 -18.12 9.38
C ASN A 17 13.99 -17.30 9.24
N TRP A 18 13.86 -15.98 9.06
CA TRP A 18 14.98 -15.05 8.88
C TRP A 18 15.29 -14.28 10.16
N SER A 19 16.58 -14.14 10.46
CA SER A 19 17.07 -13.17 11.43
C SER A 19 17.27 -11.79 10.79
N TYR A 20 17.53 -10.76 11.62
CA TYR A 20 17.97 -9.45 11.12
C TYR A 20 19.30 -9.53 10.37
N ALA A 21 20.14 -10.54 10.66
CA ALA A 21 21.36 -10.78 9.91
C ALA A 21 21.09 -11.29 8.49
N ASP A 22 20.08 -12.15 8.33
CA ASP A 22 19.65 -12.65 7.03
C ASP A 22 19.02 -11.54 6.21
N LEU A 23 18.14 -10.74 6.82
CA LEU A 23 17.57 -9.56 6.18
C LEU A 23 18.66 -8.58 5.74
N SER A 24 19.68 -8.34 6.57
CA SER A 24 20.82 -7.50 6.23
C SER A 24 21.57 -8.01 5.00
N LYS A 25 21.90 -9.31 4.97
CA LYS A 25 22.57 -9.94 3.82
C LYS A 25 21.75 -9.87 2.54
N LYS A 26 20.44 -10.09 2.63
CA LYS A 26 19.52 -10.12 1.48
C LYS A 26 19.19 -8.72 0.94
N SER A 27 19.07 -7.73 1.81
CA SER A 27 18.71 -6.35 1.44
C SER A 27 19.91 -5.44 1.14
N GLY A 28 21.11 -5.83 1.58
CA GLY A 28 22.29 -4.96 1.57
C GLY A 28 22.17 -3.78 2.55
N ILE A 29 21.19 -3.78 3.45
CA ILE A 29 21.04 -2.78 4.51
C ILE A 29 21.86 -3.24 5.71
N SER A 30 22.62 -2.34 6.34
CA SER A 30 23.39 -2.69 7.54
C SER A 30 22.49 -3.08 8.71
N GLN A 31 22.91 -4.07 9.52
CA GLN A 31 22.16 -4.46 10.72
C GLN A 31 21.89 -3.29 11.66
N ALA A 32 22.84 -2.34 11.77
CA ALA A 32 22.65 -1.13 12.57
C ALA A 32 21.51 -0.25 12.05
N HIS A 33 21.36 -0.12 10.72
CA HIS A 33 20.24 0.63 10.13
C HIS A 33 18.92 -0.11 10.36
N ILE A 34 18.89 -1.43 10.17
CA ILE A 34 17.70 -2.26 10.46
C ILE A 34 17.28 -2.09 11.93
N SER A 35 18.21 -2.22 12.88
CA SER A 35 17.95 -2.06 14.31
C SER A 35 17.39 -0.68 14.68
N LYS A 36 17.91 0.40 14.06
CA LYS A 36 17.39 1.76 14.25
C LYS A 36 15.96 1.93 13.74
N VAL A 37 15.60 1.24 12.66
CA VAL A 37 14.22 1.24 12.15
C VAL A 37 13.30 0.49 13.11
N PHE A 38 13.67 -0.70 13.55
CA PHE A 38 12.87 -1.50 14.49
C PHE A 38 12.70 -0.86 15.87
N SER A 39 13.68 -0.07 16.32
CA SER A 39 13.58 0.69 17.58
C SER A 39 12.87 2.04 17.43
N GLY A 40 12.40 2.40 16.24
CA GLY A 40 11.74 3.68 15.97
C GLY A 40 12.68 4.90 15.95
N GLN A 41 14.00 4.69 16.12
CA GLN A 41 15.00 5.75 16.07
C GLN A 41 15.20 6.32 14.65
N ARG A 42 14.74 5.59 13.62
CA ARG A 42 14.78 6.03 12.22
C ARG A 42 13.53 5.59 11.49
N GLY A 43 12.92 6.50 10.74
CA GLY A 43 11.77 6.19 9.89
C GLY A 43 12.14 5.38 8.65
N VAL A 44 11.12 4.84 7.98
CA VAL A 44 11.25 4.09 6.73
C VAL A 44 11.14 5.02 5.53
N GLY A 45 12.25 5.18 4.81
CA GLY A 45 12.29 5.91 3.53
C GLY A 45 12.04 5.02 2.32
N ILE A 46 11.89 5.65 1.15
CA ILE A 46 11.67 4.98 -0.15
C ILE A 46 12.76 3.94 -0.42
N GLU A 47 14.04 4.33 -0.34
CA GLU A 47 15.17 3.44 -0.62
C GLU A 47 15.21 2.22 0.31
N PHE A 48 14.87 2.41 1.59
CA PHE A 48 14.78 1.31 2.56
C PHE A 48 13.69 0.33 2.12
N CYS A 49 12.51 0.84 1.78
CA CYS A 49 11.38 0.01 1.35
C CYS A 49 11.66 -0.74 0.04
N GLU A 50 12.35 -0.13 -0.92
CA GLU A 50 12.76 -0.80 -2.17
C GLU A 50 13.74 -1.96 -1.91
N LYS A 51 14.72 -1.74 -1.03
CA LYS A 51 15.68 -2.79 -0.63
C LYS A 51 15.00 -3.93 0.12
N ILE A 52 14.02 -3.62 0.98
CA ILE A 52 13.22 -4.64 1.67
C ILE A 52 12.34 -5.41 0.67
N ALA A 53 11.67 -4.73 -0.27
CA ALA A 53 10.85 -5.37 -1.30
C ALA A 53 11.67 -6.38 -2.12
N ARG A 54 12.87 -5.96 -2.57
CA ARG A 54 13.80 -6.83 -3.29
C ARG A 54 14.28 -8.00 -2.43
N ALA A 55 14.58 -7.76 -1.16
CA ALA A 55 15.05 -8.81 -0.25
C ALA A 55 13.97 -9.87 -0.02
N LEU A 56 12.72 -9.46 0.18
CA LEU A 56 11.59 -10.34 0.48
C LEU A 56 10.94 -10.97 -0.76
N ASP A 57 11.38 -10.59 -1.96
CA ASP A 57 10.78 -10.92 -3.25
C ASP A 57 9.29 -10.54 -3.34
N LEU A 58 8.99 -9.30 -2.97
CA LEU A 58 7.64 -8.74 -2.94
C LEU A 58 7.52 -7.51 -3.84
N PRO A 59 6.32 -7.19 -4.36
CA PRO A 59 6.08 -5.95 -5.07
C PRO A 59 6.42 -4.73 -4.21
N THR A 60 7.21 -3.79 -4.75
CA THR A 60 7.56 -2.54 -4.06
C THR A 60 6.33 -1.76 -3.59
N SER A 61 5.26 -1.77 -4.39
CA SER A 61 3.98 -1.14 -4.05
C SER A 61 3.39 -1.70 -2.75
N LEU A 62 3.45 -3.01 -2.52
CA LEU A 62 2.96 -3.63 -1.29
C LEU A 62 3.74 -3.13 -0.07
N VAL A 63 5.07 -3.11 -0.17
CA VAL A 63 5.93 -2.63 0.93
C VAL A 63 5.68 -1.15 1.21
N PHE A 64 5.50 -0.33 0.17
CA PHE A 64 5.17 1.08 0.32
C PHE A 64 3.81 1.29 1.00
N ARG A 65 2.80 0.47 0.69
CA ARG A 65 1.50 0.51 1.39
C ARG A 65 1.63 0.13 2.86
N LYS A 66 2.40 -0.92 3.16
CA LYS A 66 2.69 -1.33 4.55
C LYS A 66 3.45 -0.24 5.32
N ALA A 67 4.31 0.52 4.64
CA ALA A 67 5.05 1.64 5.20
C ALA A 67 4.23 2.94 5.30
N GLY A 68 2.99 2.96 4.83
CA GLY A 68 2.13 4.16 4.80
C GLY A 68 2.53 5.20 3.74
N ILE A 69 3.43 4.84 2.81
CA ILE A 69 3.86 5.71 1.70
C ILE A 69 2.80 5.75 0.60
N LEU A 70 2.14 4.61 0.35
CA LEU A 70 1.01 4.51 -0.56
C LEU A 70 -0.28 4.27 0.24
N PRO A 71 -1.44 4.76 -0.25
CA PRO A 71 -2.73 4.43 0.38
C PRO A 71 -2.93 2.91 0.42
N PRO A 72 -3.75 2.37 1.34
CA PRO A 72 -4.05 0.93 1.35
C PRO A 72 -4.59 0.47 -0.02
N GLU A 73 -4.43 -0.82 -0.33
CA GLU A 73 -5.12 -1.33 -1.52
C GLU A 73 -6.61 -1.10 -1.31
N PRO A 74 -7.25 -0.37 -2.23
CA PRO A 74 -8.64 -0.02 -2.02
C PRO A 74 -9.43 -1.32 -2.22
N GLU A 75 -10.36 -1.64 -1.31
CA GLU A 75 -10.96 -2.97 -1.20
C GLU A 75 -11.44 -3.51 -2.56
N LYS A 76 -11.11 -4.78 -2.82
CA LYS A 76 -11.67 -5.54 -3.94
C LYS A 76 -13.05 -6.03 -3.54
N THR A 77 -14.04 -5.17 -3.70
CA THR A 77 -15.45 -5.53 -3.51
C THR A 77 -16.03 -6.05 -4.82
N LYS A 78 -17.07 -6.91 -4.74
CA LYS A 78 -17.80 -7.40 -5.92
C LYS A 78 -18.30 -6.25 -6.80
N GLN A 79 -18.79 -5.19 -6.17
CA GLN A 79 -19.27 -3.98 -6.85
C GLN A 79 -18.16 -3.28 -7.63
N ARG A 80 -16.92 -3.30 -7.13
CA ARG A 80 -15.79 -2.68 -7.81
C ARG A 80 -15.30 -3.49 -9.01
N GLU A 81 -15.27 -4.81 -8.86
CA GLU A 81 -14.93 -5.70 -9.98
C GLU A 81 -15.97 -5.56 -11.09
N GLU A 82 -17.26 -5.52 -10.74
CA GLU A 82 -18.35 -5.27 -11.68
C GLU A 82 -18.23 -3.89 -12.35
N LEU A 83 -17.94 -2.83 -11.57
CA LEU A 83 -17.72 -1.49 -12.12
C LEU A 83 -16.60 -1.48 -13.15
N ASN A 84 -15.44 -2.08 -12.84
CA ASN A 84 -14.31 -2.14 -13.77
C ASN A 84 -14.68 -2.89 -15.06
N TYR A 85 -15.33 -4.06 -14.93
CA TYR A 85 -15.76 -4.85 -16.08
C TYR A 85 -16.73 -4.08 -16.99
N LEU A 86 -17.70 -3.37 -16.42
CA LEU A 86 -18.64 -2.56 -17.18
C LEU A 86 -17.96 -1.35 -17.79
N PHE A 87 -17.10 -0.66 -17.04
CA PHE A 87 -16.37 0.51 -17.51
C PHE A 87 -15.46 0.19 -18.70
N ASP A 88 -14.78 -0.95 -18.70
CA ASP A 88 -13.91 -1.37 -19.80
C ASP A 88 -14.68 -1.66 -21.10
N LYS A 89 -15.98 -1.95 -21.01
CA LYS A 89 -16.86 -2.15 -22.17
C LYS A 89 -17.43 -0.85 -22.74
N PHE A 90 -17.32 0.27 -22.04
CA PHE A 90 -17.82 1.55 -22.55
C PHE A 90 -16.93 2.03 -23.71
N PRO A 91 -17.53 2.63 -24.75
CA PRO A 91 -16.78 3.40 -25.75
C PRO A 91 -15.92 4.48 -25.08
N GLU A 92 -14.70 4.69 -25.59
CA GLU A 92 -13.74 5.64 -24.98
C GLU A 92 -14.28 7.07 -24.89
N ASP A 93 -15.06 7.49 -25.88
CA ASP A 93 -15.72 8.79 -25.95
C ASP A 93 -16.84 8.95 -24.91
N GLU A 94 -17.48 7.85 -24.49
CA GLU A 94 -18.58 7.84 -23.52
C GLU A 94 -18.11 7.68 -22.06
N LYS A 95 -16.89 7.18 -21.83
CA LYS A 95 -16.33 7.02 -20.47
C LYS A 95 -16.33 8.33 -19.68
N SER A 96 -16.09 9.46 -20.35
CA SER A 96 -16.08 10.79 -19.73
C SER A 96 -17.44 11.16 -19.13
N ASP A 97 -18.53 10.82 -19.81
CA ASP A 97 -19.88 11.16 -19.36
C ASP A 97 -20.32 10.31 -18.17
N LEU A 98 -19.96 9.03 -18.15
CA LEU A 98 -20.12 8.18 -16.98
C LEU A 98 -19.38 8.75 -15.75
N LEU A 99 -18.13 9.19 -15.92
CA LEU A 99 -17.36 9.81 -14.85
C LEU A 99 -17.98 11.14 -14.37
N LYS A 100 -18.54 11.96 -15.28
CA LYS A 100 -19.28 13.19 -14.89
C LYS A 100 -20.50 12.84 -14.04
N TYR A 101 -21.27 11.83 -14.43
CA TYR A 101 -22.43 11.38 -13.63
C TYR A 101 -22.01 10.95 -12.22
N MET A 102 -20.94 10.16 -12.10
CA MET A 102 -20.40 9.73 -10.81
C MET A 102 -19.99 10.93 -9.93
N ARG A 103 -19.31 11.93 -10.52
CA ARG A 103 -18.93 13.17 -9.80
C ARG A 103 -20.14 13.94 -9.29
N ILE A 104 -21.19 14.07 -10.11
CA ILE A 104 -22.43 14.73 -9.70
C ILE A 104 -23.07 13.99 -8.53
N LYS A 105 -23.15 12.66 -8.59
CA LYS A 105 -23.70 11.86 -7.49
C LYS A 105 -22.90 11.99 -6.19
N LEU A 106 -21.57 12.03 -6.27
CA LEU A 106 -20.72 12.26 -5.09
C LEU A 106 -20.98 13.64 -4.47
N MET A 107 -21.05 14.70 -5.29
CA MET A 107 -21.38 16.05 -4.80
C MET A 107 -22.75 16.10 -4.11
N MET A 108 -23.74 15.33 -4.59
CA MET A 108 -25.04 15.24 -3.93
C MET A 108 -24.93 14.58 -2.55
N PHE A 109 -24.15 13.51 -2.43
CA PHE A 109 -23.95 12.83 -1.14
C PHE A 109 -23.13 13.64 -0.14
N GLU A 110 -22.15 14.41 -0.60
CA GLU A 110 -21.44 15.39 0.24
C GLU A 110 -22.42 16.43 0.79
N ARG A 111 -23.28 17.01 -0.06
CA ARG A 111 -24.30 17.97 0.37
C ARG A 111 -25.29 17.37 1.36
N ASP A 112 -25.68 16.12 1.15
CA ASP A 112 -26.63 15.40 2.00
C ASP A 112 -25.96 14.83 3.27
N GLY A 113 -24.67 15.13 3.52
CA GLY A 113 -23.93 14.75 4.73
C GLY A 113 -23.61 13.25 4.83
N LYS A 114 -23.70 12.51 3.72
CA LYS A 114 -23.44 11.06 3.67
C LYS A 114 -21.96 10.72 3.45
N ILE A 115 -21.18 11.69 2.98
CA ILE A 115 -19.74 11.57 2.71
C ILE A 115 -19.08 12.84 3.26
N ASP A 116 -18.04 12.66 4.06
CA ASP A 116 -17.22 13.77 4.58
C ASP A 116 -16.26 14.29 3.50
N LYS A 117 -15.92 15.58 3.58
CA LYS A 117 -15.09 16.29 2.62
C LYS A 117 -13.59 16.13 2.86
#